data_AF-A0A2E2AXT3-F1
#
_entry.id   AF-A0A2E2AXT3-F1
#
_cell.length_a   1.000
_cell.length_b   1.000
_cell.length_c   1.000
_cell.angle_alpha   90.00
_cell.angle_beta   90.00
_cell.angle_gamma   90.00
#
_symmetry.space_group_name_H-M   'P 1'
#
loop_
_entity.id
_entity.type
_entity.pdbx_description
1 polymer ?
#
loop_
_entity_poly.entity_id
_entity_poly.type
_entity_poly.pdbx_seq_one_letter_code
_entity_poly.pdbx_strand_id
1 'polypeptide(L)' 'MAWECPYLEQSDDSCRRLKQACVPGRKGCALPRNLKFAVPPEERVAEMANNLNKNQHPS' A
#
# COMPACT_ATOMS: atom_id res chain seq x y z
N MET A 1 -10.37 -15.01 13.55
CA MET A 1 -9.46 -15.14 12.38
C MET A 1 -9.17 -13.75 11.86
N ALA A 2 -7.90 -13.39 11.68
CA ALA A 2 -7.50 -12.16 11.01
C ALA A 2 -7.57 -12.38 9.49
N TRP A 3 -7.91 -11.35 8.73
CA TRP A 3 -7.82 -11.40 7.27
C TRP A 3 -6.37 -11.15 6.86
N GLU A 4 -5.85 -11.98 5.96
CA GLU A 4 -4.49 -11.84 5.40
C GLU A 4 -4.57 -11.66 3.88
N CYS A 5 -3.83 -10.69 3.36
CA CYS A 5 -3.82 -10.40 1.92
C CYS A 5 -2.94 -11.44 1.19
N PRO A 6 -3.46 -12.21 0.21
CA PRO A 6 -2.67 -13.21 -0.52
C PRO A 6 -1.63 -12.59 -1.48
N TYR A 7 -1.71 -11.27 -1.69
CA TYR A 7 -0.87 -10.53 -2.63
C TYR A 7 0.18 -9.64 -1.95
N LEU A 8 0.24 -9.62 -0.62
CA LEU A 8 1.27 -8.87 0.12
C LEU A 8 2.58 -9.66 0.10
N GLU A 9 3.64 -9.06 -0.44
CA GLU A 9 5.01 -9.49 -0.14
C GLU A 9 5.45 -8.83 1.16
N GLN A 10 5.65 -9.64 2.20
CA GLN A 10 6.08 -9.16 3.50
C GLN A 10 7.55 -8.71 3.51
N SER A 11 8.37 -9.20 2.57
CA SER A 11 9.81 -8.88 2.52
C SER A 11 10.10 -7.43 2.16
N ASP A 12 9.28 -6.83 1.30
CA ASP A 12 9.50 -5.50 0.72
C ASP A 12 8.22 -4.62 0.73
N ASP A 13 7.20 -5.02 1.49
CA ASP A 13 5.93 -4.31 1.62
C ASP A 13 5.27 -3.96 0.28
N SER A 14 5.42 -4.85 -0.71
CA SER A 14 4.85 -4.66 -2.05
C SER A 14 3.62 -5.53 -2.30
N CYS A 15 2.86 -5.15 -3.32
CA CYS A 15 1.70 -5.89 -3.78
C CYS A 15 2.05 -6.65 -5.06
N ARG A 16 2.18 -7.99 -4.99
CA ARG A 16 2.45 -8.86 -6.15
C ARG A 16 1.47 -8.66 -7.30
N ARG A 17 0.19 -8.43 -6.96
CA ARG A 17 -0.88 -8.24 -7.94
C ARG A 17 -0.72 -6.95 -8.74
N LEU A 18 -0.26 -5.88 -8.08
CA LEU A 18 -0.18 -4.54 -8.66
C LEU A 18 1.26 -4.13 -9.02
N LYS A 19 2.24 -4.98 -8.68
CA LYS A 19 3.68 -4.83 -8.92
C LYS A 19 4.22 -3.46 -8.49
N GLN A 20 3.81 -3.02 -7.30
CA GLN A 20 4.18 -1.73 -6.71
C GLN A 20 3.99 -1.77 -5.19
N ALA A 21 4.39 -0.70 -4.49
CA ALA A 21 4.21 -0.57 -3.04
C ALA A 21 2.76 -0.88 -2.59
N CYS A 22 2.63 -1.61 -1.49
CA CYS A 22 1.34 -2.00 -0.95
C CYS A 22 0.68 -0.79 -0.27
N VAL A 23 -0.47 -0.35 -0.80
CA VAL A 23 -1.33 0.66 -0.16
C VAL A 23 -2.74 0.08 0.01
N PRO A 24 -3.17 -0.24 1.24
CA PRO A 24 -4.48 -0.85 1.50
C PRO A 24 -5.64 -0.01 0.93
N GLY A 25 -6.70 -0.62 0.40
CA GLY A 25 -7.88 0.12 -0.07
C GLY A 25 -7.69 0.96 -1.35
N ARG A 26 -6.51 0.94 -1.99
CA ARG A 26 -6.33 1.56 -3.31
C ARG A 26 -7.11 0.83 -4.41
N LYS A 27 -7.28 1.48 -5.57
CA LYS A 27 -7.88 0.85 -6.75
C LYS A 27 -7.15 -0.46 -7.11
N GLY A 28 -7.90 -1.56 -7.16
CA GLY A 28 -7.36 -2.91 -7.43
C GLY A 28 -6.88 -3.68 -6.20
N CYS A 29 -7.00 -3.12 -5.00
CA CYS A 29 -6.73 -3.82 -3.74
C CYS A 29 -7.78 -4.92 -3.49
N ALA A 30 -7.34 -6.06 -2.97
CA ALA A 30 -8.22 -7.19 -2.62
C ALA A 30 -8.94 -7.02 -1.28
N LEU A 31 -8.71 -5.90 -0.59
CA LEU A 31 -9.27 -5.62 0.71
C LEU A 31 -10.81 -5.54 0.63
N PRO A 32 -11.54 -6.13 1.59
CA PRO A 32 -13.00 -6.04 1.65
C PRO A 32 -13.50 -4.59 1.68
N ARG A 33 -14.60 -4.30 0.96
CA ARG A 33 -15.16 -2.94 0.83
C ARG A 33 -15.75 -2.37 2.12
N ASN A 34 -15.94 -3.20 3.15
CA ASN A 34 -16.45 -2.80 4.46
C ASN A 34 -15.37 -2.19 5.37
N LEU A 35 -14.08 -2.23 4.97
CA LEU A 35 -13.05 -1.48 5.68
C LEU A 35 -13.07 -0.01 5.29
N LYS A 36 -13.18 0.86 6.29
CA LYS A 36 -13.02 2.31 6.15
C LYS A 36 -11.67 2.73 6.73
N PHE A 37 -10.96 3.58 6.00
CA PHE A 37 -9.72 4.21 6.46
C PHE A 37 -10.00 5.67 6.86
N ALA A 38 -9.24 6.18 7.82
CA ALA A 38 -9.30 7.59 8.20
C ALA A 38 -8.85 8.52 7.07
N VAL A 39 -7.88 8.07 6.26
CA VAL A 39 -7.32 8.80 5.12
C VAL A 39 -7.66 8.08 3.81
N PRO A 40 -8.15 8.79 2.78
CA PRO A 40 -8.48 8.18 1.50
C PRO A 40 -7.26 7.52 0.84
N PRO A 41 -7.48 6.48 0.02
CA PRO A 41 -6.40 5.74 -0.60
C PRO A 41 -5.52 6.58 -1.54
N GLU A 42 -6.07 7.61 -2.18
CA GLU A 42 -5.30 8.49 -3.08
C GLU A 42 -4.20 9.24 -2.33
N GLU A 43 -4.51 9.80 -1.15
CA GLU A 43 -3.54 10.51 -0.32
C GLU A 43 -2.44 9.57 0.19
N ARG A 44 -2.78 8.34 0.60
CA ARG A 44 -1.80 7.34 1.06
C ARG A 44 -0.88 6.85 -0.07
N VAL A 45 -1.40 6.73 -1.29
CA VAL A 45 -0.58 6.40 -2.47
C VAL A 45 0.40 7.55 -2.78
N ALA A 46 -0.06 8.80 -2.69
CA ALA A 46 0.78 9.97 -2.91
C ALA A 46 1.89 10.08 -1.84
N GLU A 47 1.58 9.82 -0.58
CA GLU A 47 2.56 9.79 0.51
C GLU A 47 3.63 8.72 0.26
N MET A 48 3.23 7.51 -0.12
CA MET A 48 4.17 6.42 -0.41
C MET A 48 5.08 6.75 -1.60
N ALA A 49 4.55 7.38 -2.65
CA ALA A 49 5.33 7.84 -3.78
C ALA A 49 6.35 8.93 -3.39
N ASN A 50 5.97 9.84 -2.49
CA ASN A 50 6.86 10.87 -1.96
C ASN A 50 7.97 10.29 -1.06
N ASN A 51 7.63 9.30 -0.23
CA ASN A 51 8.59 8.64 0.66
C ASN A 51 9.65 7.86 -0.12
N LEU A 52 9.30 7.26 -1.26
CA LEU A 52 10.29 6.65 -2.16
C LEU A 52 11.31 7.67 -2.71
N ASN A 53 10.89 8.92 -2.91
CA ASN A 53 11.76 9.99 -3.39
C ASN A 53 12.65 10.57 -2.27
N LYS A 54 12.10 10.73 -1.07
CA LYS A 54 12.85 11.27 0.10
C LYS A 54 13.95 10.34 0.64
N ASN A 55 13.85 9.03 0.41
CA ASN A 55 14.88 8.07 0.82
C ASN A 55 16.10 8.04 -0.14
N GLN A 56 16.19 8.93 -1.13
CA GLN A 56 17.34 9.05 -2.04
C GLN A 56 18.39 10.09 -1.59
N HIS A 57 18.36 10.57 -0.35
CA HIS A 57 19.44 11.43 0.18
C HIS A 57 19.74 11.19 1.66
N PRO A 58 20.48 10.13 2.03
CA PRO A 58 21.34 10.21 3.19
C PRO A 58 22.66 10.90 2.80
N SER A 59 22.84 12.09 3.37
CA SER A 59 24.08 12.89 3.47
C SER A 59 24.47 13.79 2.32
#